data_AF-A0A356DUE9-F1
#
_entry.id   AF-A0A356DUE9-F1
#
_cell.length_a   1.000
_cell.length_b   1.000
_cell.length_c   1.000
_cell.angle_alpha   90.00
_cell.angle_beta   90.00
_cell.angle_gamma   90.00
#
_symmetry.space_group_name_H-M   'P 1'
#
loop_
_entity.id
_entity.type
_entity.pdbx_description
1 polymer ?
#
loop_
_entity_poly.entity_id
_entity_poly.type
_entity_poly.pdbx_seq_one_letter_code
_entity_poly.pdbx_strand_id
1 'polypeptide(L)'
;MYLNFSTYNNSAITIQLTKGYNANRISEDARVHFVNKSIYELGIQRVETMFGNTVKVYDHERTICDLIKNRPDIDSEIFSQALRYYIKSQSKDIPRLFDYARKMKFERQTQELVKVHYE
;
A
#
# COMPACT_ATOMS: atom_id res chain seq x y z
N MET A 1 -10.34 3.00 -9.45
CA MET A 1 -9.58 4.09 -8.79
C MET A 1 -9.53 3.76 -7.31
N TYR A 2 -8.33 3.63 -6.73
CA TYR A 2 -8.14 3.31 -5.31
C TYR A 2 -7.44 4.46 -4.61
N LEU A 3 -7.80 4.68 -3.35
CA LEU A 3 -7.10 5.61 -2.47
C LEU A 3 -6.27 4.76 -1.49
N ASN A 4 -4.95 4.97 -1.48
CA ASN A 4 -4.10 4.42 -0.43
C ASN A 4 -4.18 5.35 0.80
N PHE A 5 -4.66 4.84 1.93
CA PHE A 5 -4.81 5.63 3.17
C PHE A 5 -3.47 6.04 3.81
N SER A 6 -2.32 5.54 3.32
CA SER A 6 -0.99 5.87 3.84
C SER A 6 -0.54 7.31 3.62
N THR A 7 -1.31 8.13 2.91
CA THR A 7 -0.94 9.53 2.60
C THR A 7 -1.85 10.57 3.25
N TYR A 8 -2.41 10.31 4.44
CA TYR A 8 -3.12 11.35 5.21
C TYR A 8 -2.20 12.47 5.74
N ASN A 9 -0.88 12.43 5.47
CA ASN A 9 0.08 13.43 5.96
C ASN A 9 1.04 14.02 4.91
N ASN A 10 0.70 14.00 3.62
CA ASN A 10 1.32 14.94 2.68
C ASN A 10 0.42 15.15 1.46
N SER A 11 0.38 16.36 0.94
CA SER A 11 -0.63 16.99 0.07
C SER A 11 -0.91 16.34 -1.31
N ALA A 12 -0.57 15.07 -1.53
CA ALA A 12 -0.73 14.39 -2.80
C ALA A 12 -1.47 13.04 -2.62
N ILE A 13 -2.54 12.86 -3.38
CA ILE A 13 -3.32 11.61 -3.41
C ILE A 13 -2.62 10.61 -4.35
N THR A 14 -2.22 9.45 -3.83
CA THR A 14 -1.70 8.36 -4.66
C THR A 14 -2.79 7.37 -5.05
N ILE A 15 -2.93 7.11 -6.35
CA ILE A 15 -3.94 6.24 -6.94
C ILE A 15 -3.27 5.07 -7.64
N GLN A 16 -3.74 3.85 -7.36
CA GLN A 16 -3.37 2.67 -8.15
C GLN A 16 -4.47 2.28 -9.15
N LEU A 17 -4.07 2.02 -10.39
CA LEU A 17 -4.93 1.59 -11.49
C LEU A 17 -4.42 0.29 -12.12
N THR A 18 -5.32 -0.49 -12.72
CA THR A 18 -4.91 -1.60 -13.59
C THR A 18 -4.25 -1.07 -14.85
N LYS A 19 -3.23 -1.77 -15.36
CA LYS A 19 -2.75 -1.55 -16.73
C LYS A 19 -3.92 -1.60 -17.72
N GLY A 20 -4.08 -0.55 -18.54
CA GLY A 20 -5.17 -0.39 -19.50
C GLY A 20 -6.32 0.54 -19.07
N TYR A 21 -6.28 1.09 -17.85
CA TYR A 21 -7.27 2.09 -17.42
C TYR A 21 -6.96 3.48 -18.00
N ASN A 22 -7.97 4.17 -18.54
CA ASN A 22 -7.82 5.52 -19.08
C ASN A 22 -7.77 6.54 -17.93
N ALA A 23 -6.60 7.15 -17.73
CA ALA A 23 -6.31 8.07 -16.62
C ALA A 23 -6.60 9.55 -16.93
N ASN A 24 -7.16 9.88 -18.11
CA ASN A 24 -7.34 11.27 -18.57
C ASN A 24 -8.29 12.12 -17.72
N ARG A 25 -9.03 11.52 -16.78
CA ARG A 25 -9.98 12.20 -15.87
C ARG A 25 -9.47 12.31 -14.44
N ILE A 26 -8.22 11.95 -14.18
CA ILE A 26 -7.62 12.02 -12.86
C ILE A 26 -7.00 13.41 -12.70
N SER A 27 -7.24 14.05 -11.54
CA SER A 27 -6.64 15.35 -11.19
C SER A 27 -5.11 15.31 -11.37
N GLU A 28 -4.54 16.39 -11.90
CA GLU A 28 -3.09 16.53 -12.11
C GLU A 28 -2.28 16.38 -10.82
N ASP A 29 -2.90 16.63 -9.67
CA ASP A 29 -2.28 16.54 -8.34
C ASP A 29 -2.19 15.09 -7.81
N ALA A 30 -2.70 14.11 -8.57
CA ALA A 30 -2.74 12.72 -8.16
C ALA A 30 -1.65 11.87 -8.82
N ARG A 31 -0.89 11.14 -7.99
CA ARG A 31 0.15 10.21 -8.47
C ARG A 31 -0.47 8.89 -8.89
N VAL A 32 -0.42 8.57 -10.18
CA VAL A 32 -0.99 7.34 -10.73
C VAL A 32 0.08 6.25 -10.90
N HIS A 33 -0.14 5.09 -10.30
CA HIS A 33 0.68 3.90 -10.49
C HIS A 33 -0.11 2.78 -11.19
N PHE A 34 0.47 2.23 -12.25
CA PHE A 34 -0.12 1.10 -12.98
C PHE A 34 0.36 -0.23 -12.42
N VAL A 35 -0.59 -1.08 -12.08
CA VAL A 35 -0.38 -2.35 -11.40
C VAL A 35 -0.94 -3.48 -12.26
N ASN A 36 -0.29 -4.65 -12.24
CA ASN A 36 -0.77 -5.84 -12.95
C ASN A 36 -2.08 -6.32 -12.32
N LYS A 37 -3.07 -6.71 -13.13
CA LYS A 37 -4.40 -7.12 -12.69
C LYS A 37 -4.37 -8.23 -11.64
N SER A 38 -3.43 -9.19 -11.76
CA SER A 38 -3.30 -10.31 -10.81
C SER A 38 -2.93 -9.90 -9.38
N ILE A 39 -2.23 -8.77 -9.22
CA ILE A 39 -1.87 -8.21 -7.91
C ILE A 39 -2.73 -7.00 -7.54
N TYR A 40 -3.54 -6.49 -8.48
CA TYR A 40 -4.41 -5.33 -8.28
C TYR A 40 -5.56 -5.64 -7.32
N GLU A 41 -6.09 -6.85 -7.39
CA GLU A 41 -7.25 -7.26 -6.58
C GLU A 41 -6.88 -7.67 -5.15
N LEU A 42 -5.57 -7.80 -4.88
CA LEU A 42 -5.05 -8.26 -3.60
C LEU A 42 -5.23 -7.20 -2.50
N GLY A 43 -5.82 -7.60 -1.38
CA GLY A 43 -5.99 -6.72 -0.21
C GLY A 43 -7.00 -5.59 -0.42
N ILE A 44 -7.89 -5.66 -1.40
CA ILE A 44 -8.94 -4.65 -1.56
C ILE A 44 -10.02 -4.85 -0.50
N GLN A 45 -10.35 -3.76 0.17
CA GLN A 45 -11.53 -3.62 1.02
C GLN A 45 -12.38 -2.43 0.56
N ARG A 46 -13.63 -2.40 1.04
CA ARG A 46 -14.57 -1.29 0.79
C ARG A 46 -14.74 -0.50 2.07
N VAL A 47 -14.56 0.81 1.99
CA VAL A 47 -14.73 1.73 3.12
C VAL A 47 -15.71 2.81 2.72
N GLU A 48 -16.59 3.18 3.64
CA GLU A 48 -17.48 4.31 3.48
C GLU A 48 -16.74 5.60 3.84
N THR A 49 -16.78 6.58 2.94
CA THR A 49 -16.21 7.91 3.19
C THR A 49 -17.14 8.72 4.08
N MET A 50 -16.60 9.77 4.71
CA MET A 50 -17.38 10.75 5.49
C MET A 50 -18.52 11.44 4.72
N PHE A 51 -18.54 11.32 3.38
CA PHE A 51 -19.58 11.84 2.50
C PHE A 51 -20.58 10.76 2.04
N GLY A 52 -20.58 9.57 2.66
CA GLY A 52 -21.51 8.47 2.36
C GLY A 52 -21.19 7.67 1.09
N ASN A 53 -20.05 7.93 0.44
CA ASN A 53 -19.63 7.19 -0.75
C ASN A 53 -18.79 5.97 -0.37
N THR A 54 -19.09 4.80 -0.93
CA THR A 54 -18.23 3.62 -0.79
C THR A 54 -17.07 3.67 -1.77
N VAL A 55 -15.85 3.67 -1.24
CA VAL A 55 -14.61 3.62 -2.03
C VAL A 55 -13.87 2.31 -1.78
N LYS A 56 -13.11 1.88 -2.78
CA LYS A 56 -12.22 0.73 -2.66
C LYS A 56 -10.84 1.21 -2.22
N VAL A 57 -10.28 0.57 -1.20
CA VAL A 57 -8.97 0.89 -0.63
C VAL A 57 -8.20 -0.39 -0.37
N TYR A 58 -6.89 -0.28 -0.20
CA TYR A 58 -6.09 -1.41 0.24
C TYR A 58 -6.15 -1.59 1.76
N ASP A 59 -5.99 -2.83 2.21
CA ASP A 59 -5.75 -3.17 3.61
C ASP A 59 -4.32 -2.80 4.03
N HIS A 60 -4.07 -2.89 5.33
CA HIS A 60 -2.81 -2.47 5.93
C HIS A 60 -1.65 -3.29 5.39
N GLU A 61 -1.82 -4.62 5.29
CA GLU A 61 -0.80 -5.54 4.79
C GLU A 61 -0.41 -5.19 3.37
N ARG A 62 -1.39 -4.92 2.49
CA ARG A 62 -1.10 -4.56 1.10
C ARG A 62 -0.42 -3.21 0.99
N THR A 63 -0.83 -2.23 1.79
CA THR A 63 -0.16 -0.92 1.82
C THR A 63 1.30 -1.06 2.26
N ILE A 64 1.61 -1.87 3.28
CA ILE A 64 3.01 -2.12 3.69
C ILE A 64 3.78 -2.87 2.61
N CYS A 65 3.17 -3.86 1.98
CA CYS A 65 3.76 -4.55 0.83
C CYS A 65 4.16 -3.58 -0.30
N ASP A 66 3.32 -2.61 -0.61
CA ASP A 66 3.61 -1.59 -1.62
C ASP A 66 4.75 -0.65 -1.16
N LEU A 67 4.81 -0.29 0.13
CA LEU A 67 5.93 0.51 0.66
C LEU A 67 7.26 -0.25 0.55
N ILE A 68 7.30 -1.52 0.95
CA ILE A 68 8.51 -2.37 0.88
C ILE A 68 8.99 -2.48 -0.56
N LYS A 69 8.06 -2.73 -1.49
CA LYS A 69 8.38 -2.89 -2.90
C LYS A 69 8.95 -1.62 -3.53
N ASN A 70 8.44 -0.44 -3.13
CA ASN A 70 8.88 0.84 -3.66
C ASN A 70 9.91 1.53 -2.75
N ARG A 71 10.59 0.79 -1.86
CA ARG A 71 11.58 1.34 -0.92
C ARG A 71 12.61 2.29 -1.56
N PRO A 72 13.16 2.04 -2.76
CA PRO A 72 14.12 2.95 -3.39
C PRO A 72 13.57 4.36 -3.69
N ASP A 73 12.25 4.47 -3.88
CA ASP A 73 11.58 5.71 -4.29
C ASP A 73 10.94 6.46 -3.10
N ILE A 74 11.10 5.96 -1.88
CA ILE A 74 10.48 6.48 -0.67
C ILE A 74 11.55 7.03 0.25
N ASP A 75 11.31 8.22 0.80
CA ASP A 75 12.16 8.82 1.82
C ASP A 75 12.37 7.85 3.00
N SER A 76 13.63 7.73 3.44
CA SER A 76 14.02 6.73 4.42
C SER A 76 13.36 6.92 5.80
N GLU A 77 13.08 8.17 6.20
CA GLU A 77 12.44 8.49 7.47
C GLU A 77 10.95 8.15 7.39
N ILE A 78 10.29 8.56 6.30
CA ILE A 78 8.88 8.22 6.03
C ILE A 78 8.67 6.71 6.03
N PHE A 79 9.55 5.97 5.34
CA PHE A 79 9.47 4.51 5.31
C PHE A 79 9.63 3.91 6.72
N SER A 80 10.68 4.31 7.44
CA SER A 80 11.00 3.74 8.75
C SER A 80 9.89 4.02 9.76
N GLN A 81 9.31 5.21 9.69
CA GLN A 81 8.16 5.60 10.51
C GLN A 81 6.94 4.73 10.18
N ALA A 82 6.57 4.59 8.91
CA ALA A 82 5.42 3.79 8.47
C ALA A 82 5.55 2.32 8.87
N LEU A 83 6.73 1.72 8.66
CA LEU A 83 7.00 0.34 9.05
C LEU A 83 6.90 0.15 10.57
N ARG A 84 7.49 1.07 11.35
CA ARG A 84 7.40 1.04 12.82
C ARG A 84 5.96 1.15 13.32
N TYR A 85 5.15 2.02 12.70
CA TYR A 85 3.73 2.13 13.04
C TYR A 85 2.99 0.82 12.79
N TYR A 86 3.22 0.18 11.65
CA TYR A 86 2.59 -1.10 11.34
C TYR A 86 2.99 -2.20 12.31
N ILE A 87 4.29 -2.34 12.63
CA ILE A 87 4.78 -3.38 13.55
C ILE A 87 4.22 -3.18 14.97
N LYS A 88 4.04 -1.93 15.40
CA LYS A 88 3.41 -1.61 16.69
C LYS A 88 1.90 -1.71 16.67
N SER A 89 1.26 -1.77 15.50
CA SER A 89 -0.19 -1.89 15.39
C SER A 89 -0.69 -3.20 16.01
N GLN A 90 -1.82 -3.11 16.70
CA GLN A 90 -2.55 -4.28 17.20
C GLN A 90 -3.30 -5.00 16.07
N SER A 91 -3.61 -4.31 14.99
CA SER A 91 -4.35 -4.85 13.83
C SER A 91 -3.47 -5.54 12.80
N LYS A 92 -2.16 -5.66 13.04
CA LYS A 92 -1.23 -6.26 12.06
C LYS A 92 -1.50 -7.76 11.87
N ASP A 93 -1.49 -8.20 10.63
CA ASP A 93 -1.57 -9.62 10.25
C ASP A 93 -0.26 -10.02 9.53
N ILE A 94 0.72 -10.49 10.31
CA ILE A 94 2.04 -10.90 9.79
C ILE A 94 1.94 -12.08 8.81
N PRO A 95 1.16 -13.15 9.08
CA PRO A 95 0.93 -14.20 8.08
C PRO A 95 0.43 -13.65 6.74
N ARG A 96 -0.58 -12.78 6.76
CA ARG A 96 -1.14 -12.18 5.55
C ARG A 96 -0.15 -11.28 4.82
N LEU A 97 0.68 -10.51 5.55
CA LEU A 97 1.76 -9.73 4.96
C LEU A 97 2.71 -10.62 4.14
N PHE A 98 3.13 -11.76 4.69
CA PHE A 98 4.00 -12.70 3.97
C PHE A 98 3.30 -13.36 2.77
N ASP A 99 2.03 -13.72 2.90
CA ASP A 99 1.24 -14.24 1.78
C ASP A 99 1.16 -13.25 0.62
N TYR A 100 0.99 -11.95 0.94
CA TYR A 100 0.97 -10.90 -0.07
C TYR A 100 2.35 -10.69 -0.70
N ALA A 101 3.40 -10.64 0.12
CA ALA A 101 4.77 -10.50 -0.36
C ALA A 101 5.18 -11.65 -1.31
N ARG A 102 4.73 -12.89 -1.03
CA ARG A 102 4.92 -14.04 -1.92
C ARG A 102 4.20 -13.87 -3.25
N LYS A 103 2.90 -13.51 -3.22
CA LYS A 103 2.10 -13.26 -4.43
C LYS A 103 2.67 -12.13 -5.29
N MET A 104 3.28 -11.13 -4.66
CA MET A 104 3.90 -9.99 -5.32
C MET A 104 5.40 -10.18 -5.63
N LYS A 105 5.97 -11.34 -5.28
CA LYS A 105 7.35 -11.76 -5.57
C LYS A 105 8.45 -10.91 -4.91
N PHE A 106 8.27 -10.47 -3.67
CA PHE A 106 9.29 -9.77 -2.86
C PHE A 106 9.38 -10.28 -1.41
N GLU A 107 9.06 -11.56 -1.18
CA GLU A 107 9.06 -12.19 0.14
C GLU A 107 10.40 -12.02 0.89
N ARG A 108 11.53 -12.13 0.18
CA ARG A 108 12.87 -12.00 0.78
C ARG A 108 13.08 -10.63 1.43
N GLN A 109 12.74 -9.55 0.74
CA GLN A 109 12.86 -8.19 1.26
C GLN A 109 11.99 -7.98 2.50
N THR A 110 10.81 -8.61 2.53
CA THR A 110 9.89 -8.55 3.66
C THR A 110 10.47 -9.28 4.88
N GLN A 111 11.08 -10.45 4.68
CA GLN A 111 11.70 -11.22 5.76
C GLN A 111 12.87 -10.47 6.41
N GLU A 112 13.74 -9.86 5.60
CA GLU A 112 14.89 -9.09 6.08
C GLU A 112 14.43 -7.90 6.95
N LEU A 113 13.39 -7.18 6.53
CA LEU A 113 12.86 -6.04 7.28
C LEU A 113 12.16 -6.43 8.58
N VAL A 114 11.38 -7.51 8.56
CA VAL A 114 10.66 -7.94 9.76
C VAL A 114 11.64 -8.42 10.83
N LYS A 115 12.68 -9.20 10.47
CA LYS A 115 13.66 -9.71 11.45
C LYS A 115 14.31 -8.61 12.29
N VAL A 116 14.72 -7.50 11.66
CA VAL A 116 15.38 -6.36 12.33
C VAL A 116 14.53 -5.72 13.44
N HIS A 117 13.21 -5.90 13.42
CA HIS A 117 12.30 -5.32 14.39
C HIS A 117 11.79 -6.30 15.46
N TYR A 118 12.12 -7.58 15.35
CA TYR A 118 11.79 -8.62 16.34
C TYR A 118 13.01 -9.16 17.09
N GLU A 119 14.20 -8.60 16.84
CA GLU A 119 15.43 -8.73 17.65
C GLU A 119 15.59 -7.48 18.53
#